data_AF-A0A8J7HC25-F1
#
_entry.id   AF-A0A8J7HC25-F1
#
_cell.length_a   1.000
_cell.length_b   1.000
_cell.length_c   1.000
_cell.angle_alpha   90.00
_cell.angle_beta   90.00
_cell.angle_gamma   90.00
#
_symmetry.space_group_name_H-M   'P 1'
#
loop_
_entity.id
_entity.type
_entity.pdbx_description
1 polymer ?
#
loop_
_entity_poly.entity_id
_entity_poly.type
_entity_poly.pdbx_seq_one_letter_code
_entity_poly.pdbx_strand_id
1 'polypeptide(L)'
;MFKNIDLSNCETTQDVVNELQKNGYTNITNKNIQNIDSLEDILATLENKINNQKSAAKTPAPTKAPSYTEPKAPNKVDTKIPSNTGTKTPTNTNANTGLSAYANQVLQLVNQERAKAGLSAFTTTPALTNAANKRAQEIVQSFSHTRPNGTSFSTALKEYGVSYRTSGENIAWGQKSAQEVVTGWMNSPGHRANILNGNFNKIGIGVYQSNGRLYWTQLFTN
;
A
#
# COMPACT_ATOMS: atom_id res chain seq x y z
N MET A 1 14.17 18.98 7.42
CA MET A 1 14.78 20.32 7.32
C MET A 1 14.18 21.10 6.14
N PHE A 2 12.86 21.31 6.13
CA PHE A 2 12.21 22.43 5.40
C PHE A 2 12.21 23.66 6.28
N LYS A 3 13.33 23.92 6.97
CA LYS A 3 13.40 25.01 7.93
C LYS A 3 13.20 26.28 7.11
N ASN A 4 12.00 26.87 7.24
CA ASN A 4 11.50 28.11 6.64
C ASN A 4 10.55 27.99 5.43
N ILE A 5 9.98 26.83 5.12
CA ILE A 5 8.87 26.74 4.15
C ILE A 5 7.58 26.48 4.92
N ASP A 6 6.67 27.45 4.90
CA ASP A 6 5.35 27.31 5.50
C ASP A 6 4.43 26.54 4.55
N LEU A 7 4.08 25.33 4.95
CA LEU A 7 3.15 24.45 4.23
C LEU A 7 1.78 24.36 4.91
N SER A 8 1.53 25.16 5.94
CA SER A 8 0.30 25.11 6.75
C SER A 8 -0.97 25.44 5.96
N ASN A 9 -0.84 26.15 4.84
CA ASN A 9 -1.94 26.56 3.96
C ASN A 9 -2.11 25.65 2.72
N CYS A 10 -1.39 24.52 2.64
CA CYS A 10 -1.50 23.60 1.50
C CYS A 10 -2.62 22.58 1.75
N GLU A 11 -3.69 22.63 0.97
CA GLU A 11 -4.84 21.72 1.11
C GLU A 11 -4.80 20.54 0.12
N THR A 12 -4.03 20.67 -0.96
CA THR A 12 -3.89 19.63 -1.98
C THR A 12 -2.43 19.27 -2.26
N THR A 13 -2.22 18.08 -2.84
CA THR A 13 -0.90 17.65 -3.34
C THR A 13 -0.33 18.64 -4.36
N GLN A 14 -1.19 19.29 -5.14
CA GLN A 14 -0.76 20.32 -6.08
C GLN A 14 -0.23 21.56 -5.37
N ASP A 15 -0.82 21.97 -4.25
CA ASP A 15 -0.38 23.13 -3.48
C ASP A 15 1.00 22.89 -2.88
N VAL A 16 1.23 21.69 -2.34
CA VAL A 16 2.55 21.29 -1.81
C VAL A 16 3.61 21.26 -2.91
N VAL A 17 3.29 20.68 -4.08
CA VAL A 17 4.23 20.66 -5.22
C VAL A 17 4.55 22.07 -5.69
N ASN A 18 3.54 22.93 -5.82
CA ASN A 18 3.73 24.32 -6.24
C ASN A 18 4.58 25.10 -5.24
N GLU A 19 4.34 24.93 -3.94
CA GLU A 19 5.07 25.64 -2.90
C GLU A 19 6.54 25.18 -2.81
N LEU A 20 6.80 23.89 -2.99
CA LEU A 20 8.17 23.37 -3.08
C LEU A 20 8.89 23.84 -4.34
N GLN A 21 8.22 23.89 -5.49
CA GLN A 21 8.81 24.41 -6.73
C GLN A 21 9.16 25.90 -6.61
N LYS A 22 8.28 26.73 -6.02
CA LYS A 22 8.56 28.15 -5.74
C LYS A 22 9.78 28.35 -4.86
N ASN A 23 10.02 27.42 -3.93
CA ASN A 23 11.17 27.43 -3.02
C ASN A 23 12.41 26.71 -3.59
N GLY A 24 12.49 26.54 -4.93
CA GLY A 24 13.68 26.09 -5.63
C GLY A 24 13.78 24.57 -5.87
N TYR A 25 12.78 23.79 -5.47
CA TYR A 25 12.75 22.34 -5.68
C TYR A 25 12.08 21.96 -7.02
N THR A 26 12.63 22.47 -8.13
CA THR A 26 12.04 22.42 -9.48
C THR A 26 11.93 21.01 -10.09
N ASN A 27 12.65 20.03 -9.56
CA ASN A 27 12.64 18.64 -10.05
C ASN A 27 11.44 17.81 -9.55
N ILE A 28 10.65 18.37 -8.63
CA ILE A 28 9.44 17.75 -8.08
C ILE A 28 8.29 18.05 -9.04
N THR A 29 7.66 17.04 -9.63
CA THR A 29 6.51 17.20 -10.53
C THR A 29 5.41 16.22 -10.17
N ASN A 30 4.15 16.50 -10.51
CA ASN A 30 3.04 15.56 -10.33
C ASN A 30 3.25 14.23 -11.08
N LYS A 31 4.08 14.20 -12.13
CA LYS A 31 4.47 12.96 -12.83
C LYS A 31 5.50 12.13 -12.04
N ASN A 32 6.31 12.78 -11.19
CA ASN A 32 7.30 12.13 -10.33
C ASN A 32 6.75 11.78 -8.93
N ILE A 33 5.49 12.13 -8.65
CA ILE A 33 4.75 11.87 -7.41
C ILE A 33 3.42 11.19 -7.76
N GLN A 34 3.48 10.09 -8.49
CA GLN A 34 2.32 9.20 -8.60
C GLN A 34 2.36 8.23 -7.41
N ASN A 35 1.26 8.20 -6.65
CA ASN A 35 1.01 7.34 -5.49
C ASN A 35 1.68 7.78 -4.16
N ILE A 36 1.53 9.05 -3.78
CA ILE A 36 1.80 9.49 -2.40
C ILE A 36 0.58 10.24 -1.89
N ASP A 37 -0.31 9.50 -1.22
CA ASP A 37 -1.67 9.93 -0.92
C ASP A 37 -1.88 10.23 0.58
N SER A 38 -0.80 10.59 1.29
CA SER A 38 -0.83 11.18 2.63
C SER A 38 0.30 12.21 2.77
N LEU A 39 0.00 13.37 3.36
CA LEU A 39 0.97 14.41 3.72
C LEU A 39 2.16 13.85 4.51
N GLU A 40 1.95 12.79 5.30
CA GLU A 40 3.01 12.12 6.07
C GLU A 40 4.00 11.34 5.18
N ASP A 41 3.52 10.69 4.10
CA ASP A 41 4.38 9.96 3.16
C ASP A 41 5.16 10.91 2.22
N ILE A 42 4.59 12.09 1.93
CA ILE A 42 5.30 13.14 1.17
C ILE A 42 6.49 13.64 1.99
N LEU A 43 6.28 13.94 3.28
CA LEU A 43 7.33 14.41 4.17
C LEU A 43 8.43 13.36 4.36
N ALA A 44 8.08 12.09 4.59
CA ALA A 44 9.04 10.99 4.76
C ALA A 44 9.84 10.65 3.48
N THR A 45 9.22 10.81 2.30
CA THR A 45 9.89 10.59 1.01
C THR A 45 10.89 11.71 0.69
N LEU A 46 10.58 12.95 1.09
CA LEU A 46 11.46 14.09 0.85
C LEU A 46 12.66 14.12 1.81
N GLU A 47 12.50 13.65 3.05
CA GLU A 47 13.63 13.54 4.00
C GLU A 47 14.72 12.57 3.54
N ASN A 48 14.37 11.48 2.85
CA ASN A 48 15.33 10.49 2.38
C ASN A 48 16.10 10.88 1.11
N LYS A 49 15.52 11.70 0.21
CA LYS A 49 16.22 12.17 -1.00
C LYS A 49 17.36 13.15 -0.70
N ILE A 50 17.27 13.91 0.40
CA ILE A 50 18.28 14.90 0.81
C ILE A 50 19.47 14.21 1.51
N ASN A 51 19.23 13.14 2.28
CA ASN A 51 20.30 12.39 2.95
C ASN A 51 21.17 11.59 1.97
N ASN A 52 20.59 11.09 0.87
CA ASN A 52 21.33 10.37 -0.17
C ASN A 52 22.18 11.27 -1.09
N GLN A 53 21.98 12.59 -1.12
CA GLN A 53 22.88 13.51 -1.83
C GLN A 53 24.15 13.88 -1.03
N LYS A 54 24.15 13.72 0.30
CA LYS A 54 25.35 13.95 1.13
C LYS A 54 26.35 12.80 1.11
N SER A 55 25.94 11.59 0.72
CA SER A 55 26.81 10.39 0.72
C SER A 55 27.45 10.08 -0.64
N ALA A 56 27.11 10.83 -1.70
CA ALA A 56 27.57 10.55 -3.07
C ALA A 56 29.00 11.05 -3.40
N ALA A 57 29.71 11.67 -2.46
CA ALA A 57 31.07 12.16 -2.65
C ALA A 57 32.13 11.15 -2.17
N LYS A 58 32.19 9.95 -2.77
CA LYS A 58 33.38 9.07 -2.89
C LYS A 58 33.04 7.78 -3.68
N THR A 59 33.20 7.87 -5.02
CA THR A 59 33.63 6.87 -6.05
C THR A 59 33.19 5.39 -6.02
N PRO A 60 33.20 4.64 -7.16
CA PRO A 60 33.20 5.03 -8.58
C PRO A 60 31.96 4.54 -9.36
N ALA A 61 31.76 5.07 -10.56
CA ALA A 61 30.64 4.76 -11.45
C ALA A 61 30.63 3.31 -11.96
N PRO A 62 29.44 2.73 -12.16
CA PRO A 62 29.23 1.84 -13.30
C PRO A 62 28.01 2.27 -14.14
N THR A 63 28.31 2.56 -15.40
CA THR A 63 27.63 2.04 -16.61
C THR A 63 26.10 2.19 -16.73
N LYS A 64 25.72 3.18 -17.54
CA LYS A 64 24.52 3.29 -18.41
C LYS A 64 23.37 2.30 -18.09
N ALA A 65 22.36 2.78 -17.35
CA ALA A 65 21.09 2.09 -17.14
C ALA A 65 20.34 1.89 -18.48
N PRO A 66 19.77 0.70 -18.76
CA PRO A 66 19.05 0.44 -19.99
C PRO A 66 17.68 1.12 -20.01
N SER A 67 17.35 1.68 -21.18
CA SER A 67 16.03 2.19 -21.57
C SER A 67 15.01 1.04 -21.57
N TYR A 68 13.94 1.15 -20.79
CA TYR A 68 12.86 0.15 -20.80
C TYR A 68 11.87 0.46 -21.92
N THR A 69 11.88 -0.39 -22.94
CA THR A 69 10.76 -0.61 -23.85
C THR A 69 9.70 -1.48 -23.18
N GLU A 70 8.44 -1.09 -23.34
CA GLU A 70 7.23 -1.83 -22.96
C GLU A 70 7.29 -3.32 -23.41
N PRO A 71 7.16 -4.30 -22.50
CA PRO A 71 7.12 -5.72 -22.89
C PRO A 71 5.74 -6.13 -23.41
N LYS A 72 5.75 -6.69 -24.62
CA LYS A 72 4.65 -7.40 -25.28
C LYS A 72 4.16 -8.61 -24.46
N ALA A 73 2.84 -8.77 -24.38
CA ALA A 73 2.14 -9.87 -23.71
C ALA A 73 2.56 -11.27 -24.22
N PRO A 74 2.72 -12.28 -23.34
CA PRO A 74 2.84 -13.68 -23.75
C PRO A 74 1.48 -14.35 -24.02
N ASN A 75 1.50 -15.31 -24.93
CA ASN A 75 0.37 -16.03 -25.52
C ASN A 75 -0.47 -16.89 -24.54
N LYS A 76 -1.73 -17.02 -24.94
CA LYS A 76 -2.85 -17.83 -24.43
C LYS A 76 -2.48 -19.31 -24.22
N VAL A 77 -2.75 -19.86 -23.03
CA VAL A 77 -2.85 -21.31 -22.80
C VAL A 77 -4.33 -21.64 -22.53
N ASP A 78 -4.88 -22.49 -23.40
CA ASP A 78 -6.22 -23.05 -23.29
C ASP A 78 -6.32 -24.03 -22.11
N THR A 79 -7.31 -23.83 -21.25
CA THR A 79 -7.95 -24.91 -20.49
C THR A 79 -9.46 -24.73 -20.53
N LYS A 80 -10.10 -25.75 -21.11
CA LYS A 80 -11.52 -25.90 -21.36
C LYS A 80 -12.25 -26.21 -20.05
N ILE A 81 -13.28 -25.46 -19.67
CA ILE A 81 -14.26 -25.82 -18.63
C ILE A 81 -15.67 -25.72 -19.23
N PRO A 82 -16.59 -26.69 -19.01
CA PRO A 82 -17.85 -26.81 -19.76
C PRO A 82 -18.92 -25.81 -19.31
N SER A 83 -19.68 -25.30 -20.28
CA SER A 83 -20.95 -24.59 -20.07
C SER A 83 -22.00 -25.52 -19.49
N ASN A 84 -22.69 -25.08 -18.43
CA ASN A 84 -24.04 -25.54 -18.15
C ASN A 84 -24.97 -24.34 -17.93
N THR A 85 -25.97 -24.25 -18.79
CA THR A 85 -27.09 -23.31 -18.79
C THR A 85 -28.06 -23.61 -17.65
N GLY A 86 -28.38 -22.61 -16.84
CA GLY A 86 -29.44 -22.68 -15.83
C GLY A 86 -29.73 -21.32 -15.20
N THR A 87 -30.82 -20.70 -15.63
CA THR A 87 -31.38 -19.44 -15.14
C THR A 87 -31.91 -19.60 -13.70
N LYS A 88 -31.44 -18.77 -12.75
CA LYS A 88 -32.19 -18.15 -11.61
C LYS A 88 -31.23 -17.45 -10.61
N THR A 89 -31.43 -16.13 -10.45
CA THR A 89 -31.11 -15.22 -9.32
C THR A 89 -29.66 -15.15 -8.78
N PRO A 90 -28.98 -13.97 -8.76
CA PRO A 90 -27.58 -13.88 -8.36
C PRO A 90 -27.45 -13.75 -6.83
N THR A 91 -27.06 -14.84 -6.17
CA THR A 91 -26.52 -14.80 -4.80
C THR A 91 -25.00 -14.73 -4.88
N ASN A 92 -24.43 -13.74 -4.19
CA ASN A 92 -23.09 -13.19 -4.37
C ASN A 92 -22.00 -14.04 -3.68
N THR A 93 -21.88 -15.31 -4.05
CA THR A 93 -20.92 -16.25 -3.42
C THR A 93 -19.54 -16.23 -4.10
N ASN A 94 -19.44 -15.78 -5.36
CA ASN A 94 -18.18 -15.78 -6.12
C ASN A 94 -17.26 -14.58 -5.84
N ALA A 95 -17.81 -13.41 -5.47
CA ALA A 95 -16.99 -12.23 -5.19
C ALA A 95 -16.16 -12.39 -3.91
N ASN A 96 -16.72 -13.03 -2.88
CA ASN A 96 -16.05 -13.20 -1.59
C ASN A 96 -14.86 -14.19 -1.66
N THR A 97 -14.97 -15.21 -2.51
CA THR A 97 -13.87 -16.14 -2.81
C THR A 97 -12.71 -15.44 -3.57
N GLY A 98 -13.02 -14.50 -4.47
CA GLY A 98 -12.01 -13.73 -5.19
C GLY A 98 -11.21 -12.77 -4.29
N LEU A 99 -11.90 -12.06 -3.38
CA LEU A 99 -11.25 -11.12 -2.45
C LEU A 99 -10.37 -11.83 -1.42
N SER A 100 -10.82 -12.99 -0.91
CA SER A 100 -9.99 -13.82 -0.01
C SER A 100 -8.76 -14.40 -0.72
N ALA A 101 -8.87 -14.77 -2.00
CA ALA A 101 -7.71 -15.19 -2.80
C ALA A 101 -6.67 -14.06 -2.94
N TYR A 102 -7.13 -12.82 -3.18
CA TYR A 102 -6.23 -11.66 -3.19
C TYR A 102 -5.53 -11.44 -1.85
N ALA A 103 -6.26 -11.53 -0.72
CA ALA A 103 -5.67 -11.37 0.60
C ALA A 103 -4.58 -12.43 0.88
N ASN A 104 -4.82 -13.68 0.50
CA ASN A 104 -3.84 -14.76 0.64
C ASN A 104 -2.59 -14.53 -0.22
N GLN A 105 -2.77 -14.07 -1.47
CA GLN A 105 -1.65 -13.78 -2.35
C GLN A 105 -0.81 -12.60 -1.83
N VAL A 106 -1.45 -11.55 -1.28
CA VAL A 106 -0.74 -10.45 -0.62
C VAL A 106 0.10 -10.98 0.56
N LEU A 107 -0.46 -11.85 1.41
CA LEU A 107 0.27 -12.42 2.54
C LEU A 107 1.54 -13.17 2.08
N GLN A 108 1.40 -13.99 1.04
CA GLN A 108 2.52 -14.74 0.47
C GLN A 108 3.62 -13.81 -0.04
N LEU A 109 3.26 -12.80 -0.83
CA LEU A 109 4.21 -11.84 -1.40
C LEU A 109 4.92 -11.01 -0.32
N VAL A 110 4.19 -10.53 0.68
CA VAL A 110 4.76 -9.81 1.82
C VAL A 110 5.75 -10.69 2.59
N ASN A 111 5.41 -11.96 2.81
CA ASN A 111 6.30 -12.91 3.47
C ASN A 111 7.54 -13.24 2.63
N GLN A 112 7.45 -13.19 1.30
CA GLN A 112 8.63 -13.28 0.43
C GLN A 112 9.54 -12.06 0.61
N GLU A 113 8.99 -10.85 0.68
CA GLU A 113 9.78 -9.63 0.94
C GLU A 113 10.45 -9.66 2.33
N ARG A 114 9.74 -10.16 3.35
CA ARG A 114 10.30 -10.35 4.68
C ARG A 114 11.42 -11.40 4.70
N ALA A 115 11.26 -12.51 3.98
CA ALA A 115 12.29 -13.52 3.85
C ALA A 115 13.57 -12.97 3.19
N LYS A 116 13.44 -12.12 2.15
CA LYS A 116 14.59 -11.42 1.53
C LYS A 116 15.33 -10.52 2.52
N ALA A 117 14.62 -9.97 3.51
CA ALA A 117 15.18 -9.14 4.58
C ALA A 117 15.62 -9.95 5.83
N GLY A 118 15.56 -11.28 5.80
CA GLY A 118 15.92 -12.14 6.94
C GLY A 118 14.93 -12.08 8.12
N LEU A 119 13.69 -11.67 7.87
CA LEU A 119 12.64 -11.54 8.89
C LEU A 119 11.69 -12.73 8.87
N SER A 120 11.19 -13.11 10.06
CA SER A 120 10.16 -14.14 10.20
C SER A 120 8.88 -13.76 9.45
N ALA A 121 8.24 -14.77 8.85
CA ALA A 121 6.95 -14.62 8.18
C ALA A 121 5.87 -14.13 9.15
N PHE A 122 5.00 -13.25 8.66
CA PHE A 122 3.78 -12.90 9.35
C PHE A 122 2.80 -14.07 9.38
N THR A 123 2.04 -14.11 10.47
CA THR A 123 0.84 -14.96 10.62
C THR A 123 -0.42 -14.10 10.61
N THR A 124 -1.58 -14.71 10.37
CA THR A 124 -2.88 -14.02 10.43
C THR A 124 -3.84 -14.78 11.33
N THR A 125 -4.84 -14.07 11.87
CA THR A 125 -5.94 -14.64 12.65
C THR A 125 -7.28 -14.18 12.08
N PRO A 126 -8.38 -14.92 12.28
CA PRO A 126 -9.71 -14.50 11.83
C PRO A 126 -10.10 -13.10 12.34
N ALA A 127 -9.80 -12.78 13.60
CA ALA A 127 -10.07 -11.47 14.19
C ALA A 127 -9.33 -10.34 13.46
N LEU A 128 -8.05 -10.56 13.15
CA LEU A 128 -7.22 -9.56 12.47
C LEU A 128 -7.62 -9.38 11.00
N THR A 129 -7.99 -10.46 10.32
CA THR A 129 -8.58 -10.41 8.97
C THR A 129 -9.91 -9.65 8.97
N ASN A 130 -10.78 -9.88 9.95
CA ASN A 130 -12.06 -9.17 10.05
C ASN A 130 -11.86 -7.67 10.29
N ALA A 131 -10.92 -7.29 11.16
CA ALA A 131 -10.56 -5.89 11.37
C ALA A 131 -10.03 -5.24 10.08
N ALA A 132 -9.16 -5.93 9.34
CA ALA A 132 -8.63 -5.41 8.08
C ALA A 132 -9.71 -5.29 7.00
N ASN A 133 -10.65 -6.24 6.92
CA ASN A 133 -11.80 -6.16 6.00
C ASN A 133 -12.71 -4.97 6.33
N LYS A 134 -12.97 -4.71 7.62
CA LYS A 134 -13.70 -3.53 8.06
C LYS A 134 -13.00 -2.25 7.62
N ARG A 135 -11.69 -2.18 7.81
CA ARG A 135 -10.87 -1.05 7.36
C ARG A 135 -10.92 -0.87 5.84
N ALA A 136 -10.80 -1.94 5.06
CA ALA A 136 -10.89 -1.88 3.60
C ALA A 136 -12.23 -1.32 3.11
N GLN A 137 -13.34 -1.58 3.82
CA GLN A 137 -14.65 -0.99 3.53
C GLN A 137 -14.71 0.49 3.91
N GLU A 138 -14.13 0.86 5.06
CA GLU A 138 -14.13 2.24 5.57
C GLU A 138 -13.29 3.18 4.70
N ILE A 139 -12.17 2.72 4.16
CA ILE A 139 -11.31 3.55 3.31
C ILE A 139 -11.92 3.89 1.94
N VAL A 140 -13.05 3.26 1.58
CA VAL A 140 -13.89 3.68 0.45
C VAL A 140 -14.56 5.03 0.74
N GLN A 141 -15.01 5.23 1.99
CA GLN A 141 -15.70 6.44 2.40
C GLN A 141 -14.72 7.58 2.68
N SER A 142 -13.59 7.25 3.31
CA SER A 142 -12.52 8.19 3.60
C SER A 142 -11.18 7.47 3.51
N PHE A 143 -10.39 7.75 2.47
CA PHE A 143 -9.07 7.16 2.28
C PHE A 143 -8.07 7.81 3.25
N SER A 144 -8.13 7.37 4.51
CA SER A 144 -7.38 7.91 5.64
C SER A 144 -7.11 6.83 6.68
N HIS A 145 -6.02 7.01 7.44
CA HIS A 145 -5.74 6.25 8.66
C HIS A 145 -6.70 6.60 9.82
N THR A 146 -7.43 7.70 9.70
CA THR A 146 -8.57 8.01 10.54
C THR A 146 -9.82 7.35 9.96
N ARG A 147 -10.51 6.58 10.80
CA ARG A 147 -11.77 5.93 10.43
C ARG A 147 -12.85 6.99 10.16
N PRO A 148 -13.90 6.68 9.37
CA PRO A 148 -14.99 7.62 9.08
C PRO A 148 -15.70 8.19 10.32
N ASN A 149 -15.64 7.49 11.45
CA ASN A 149 -16.17 7.96 12.73
C ASN A 149 -15.21 8.88 13.52
N GLY A 150 -14.10 9.31 12.92
CA GLY A 150 -13.09 10.19 13.53
C GLY A 150 -12.07 9.50 14.44
N THR A 151 -12.19 8.18 14.67
CA THR A 151 -11.24 7.45 15.53
C THR A 151 -10.05 6.89 14.74
N SER A 152 -8.95 6.56 15.43
CA SER A 152 -7.79 5.91 14.80
C SER A 152 -8.14 4.55 14.18
N PHE A 153 -7.47 4.14 13.09
CA PHE A 153 -7.60 2.81 12.49
C PHE A 153 -7.51 1.67 13.52
N SER A 154 -6.66 1.85 14.55
CA SER A 154 -6.36 0.82 15.53
C SER A 154 -7.55 0.51 16.45
N THR A 155 -8.59 1.34 16.46
CA THR A 155 -9.85 1.02 17.15
C THR A 155 -10.61 -0.12 16.45
N ALA A 156 -10.41 -0.34 15.15
CA ALA A 156 -10.96 -1.50 14.45
C ALA A 156 -10.34 -2.80 15.01
N LEU A 157 -9.04 -2.81 15.31
CA LEU A 157 -8.39 -3.96 15.95
C LEU A 157 -9.07 -4.30 17.28
N LYS A 158 -9.35 -3.29 18.11
CA LYS A 158 -10.05 -3.46 19.39
C LYS A 158 -11.49 -3.94 19.22
N GLU A 159 -12.21 -3.40 18.25
CA GLU A 159 -13.60 -3.78 17.92
C GLU A 159 -13.73 -5.28 17.60
N TYR A 160 -12.72 -5.85 16.95
CA TYR A 160 -12.66 -7.29 16.63
C TYR A 160 -11.86 -8.12 17.65
N GLY A 161 -11.56 -7.58 18.83
CA GLY A 161 -10.91 -8.30 19.92
C GLY A 161 -9.43 -8.62 19.71
N VAL A 162 -8.74 -7.92 18.79
CA VAL A 162 -7.30 -8.08 18.60
C VAL A 162 -6.55 -7.35 19.71
N SER A 163 -5.79 -8.11 20.51
CA SER A 163 -4.87 -7.56 21.51
C SER A 163 -3.49 -7.31 20.89
N TYR A 164 -2.91 -6.13 21.13
CA TYR A 164 -1.60 -5.74 20.61
C TYR A 164 -0.92 -4.74 21.54
N ARG A 165 0.41 -4.59 21.43
CA ARG A 165 1.18 -3.53 22.10
C ARG A 165 1.57 -2.41 21.14
N THR A 166 1.79 -2.78 19.88
CA THR A 166 2.05 -1.86 18.78
C THR A 166 1.23 -2.28 17.56
N SER A 167 0.85 -1.30 16.74
CA SER A 167 0.11 -1.53 15.51
C SER A 167 0.54 -0.59 14.40
N GLY A 168 0.47 -1.05 13.16
CA GLY A 168 0.67 -0.22 11.96
C GLY A 168 -0.44 -0.45 10.93
N GLU A 169 -0.61 0.48 10.00
CA GLU A 169 -1.53 0.34 8.88
C GLU A 169 -0.84 0.74 7.56
N ASN A 170 -1.04 -0.07 6.52
CA ASN A 170 -0.85 0.36 5.13
C ASN A 170 -2.21 0.36 4.43
N ILE A 171 -2.51 1.39 3.63
CA ILE A 171 -3.73 1.45 2.82
C ILE A 171 -3.37 1.73 1.36
N ALA A 172 -4.16 1.22 0.42
CA ALA A 172 -4.01 1.50 -1.00
C ALA A 172 -5.36 1.35 -1.72
N TRP A 173 -5.48 1.92 -2.91
CA TRP A 173 -6.60 1.66 -3.80
C TRP A 173 -6.18 1.74 -5.27
N GLY A 174 -6.93 1.08 -6.14
CA GLY A 174 -6.77 1.18 -7.59
C GLY A 174 -5.85 0.14 -8.22
N GLN A 175 -4.97 -0.51 -7.44
CA GLN A 175 -4.19 -1.64 -7.93
C GLN A 175 -5.11 -2.81 -8.26
N LYS A 176 -4.83 -3.47 -9.38
CA LYS A 176 -5.70 -4.51 -9.96
C LYS A 176 -5.32 -5.92 -9.50
N SER A 177 -4.18 -6.07 -8.80
CA SER A 177 -3.68 -7.36 -8.33
C SER A 177 -2.89 -7.25 -7.03
N ALA A 178 -2.73 -8.39 -6.35
CA ALA A 178 -1.86 -8.51 -5.17
C ALA A 178 -0.40 -8.13 -5.48
N GLN A 179 0.10 -8.45 -6.68
CA GLN A 179 1.46 -8.11 -7.10
C GLN A 179 1.64 -6.60 -7.23
N GLU A 180 0.69 -5.91 -7.85
CA GLU A 180 0.73 -4.46 -8.03
C GLU A 180 0.70 -3.74 -6.69
N VAL A 181 -0.18 -4.15 -5.75
CA VAL A 181 -0.28 -3.47 -4.45
C VAL A 181 0.94 -3.72 -3.57
N VAL A 182 1.48 -4.94 -3.53
CA VAL A 182 2.71 -5.22 -2.76
C VAL A 182 3.91 -4.50 -3.37
N THR A 183 4.01 -4.43 -4.69
CA THR A 183 5.05 -3.62 -5.36
C THR A 183 4.91 -2.14 -5.00
N GLY A 184 3.68 -1.61 -4.98
CA GLY A 184 3.39 -0.23 -4.57
C GLY A 184 3.82 0.06 -3.14
N TRP A 185 3.41 -0.78 -2.17
CA TRP A 185 3.84 -0.64 -0.78
C TRP A 185 5.35 -0.79 -0.63
N MET A 186 5.95 -1.77 -1.29
CA MET A 186 7.39 -1.94 -1.24
C MET A 186 8.11 -0.77 -1.89
N ASN A 187 7.56 -0.02 -2.84
CA ASN A 187 8.24 1.16 -3.40
C ASN A 187 8.05 2.44 -2.57
N SER A 188 7.13 2.45 -1.61
CA SER A 188 6.96 3.54 -0.64
C SER A 188 7.77 3.29 0.63
N PRO A 189 8.68 4.18 1.05
CA PRO A 189 9.46 4.00 2.27
C PRO A 189 8.61 3.80 3.54
N GLY A 190 7.52 4.56 3.71
CA GLY A 190 6.63 4.44 4.87
C GLY A 190 5.93 3.09 4.94
N HIS A 191 5.30 2.68 3.84
CA HIS A 191 4.63 1.37 3.76
C HIS A 191 5.62 0.20 3.86
N ARG A 192 6.79 0.30 3.22
CA ARG A 192 7.88 -0.68 3.32
C ARG A 192 8.37 -0.81 4.77
N ALA A 193 8.49 0.30 5.50
CA ALA A 193 8.94 0.29 6.88
C ALA A 193 8.00 -0.55 7.76
N ASN A 194 6.69 -0.49 7.56
CA ASN A 194 5.75 -1.36 8.26
C ASN A 194 5.93 -2.84 7.89
N ILE A 195 6.05 -3.16 6.60
CA ILE A 195 6.23 -4.54 6.11
C ILE A 195 7.52 -5.18 6.66
N LEU A 196 8.60 -4.41 6.72
CA LEU A 196 9.93 -4.86 7.17
C LEU A 196 10.20 -4.55 8.64
N ASN A 197 9.20 -4.13 9.42
CA ASN A 197 9.38 -3.93 10.85
C ASN A 197 9.48 -5.29 11.56
N GLY A 198 10.64 -5.54 12.21
CA GLY A 198 10.88 -6.76 12.97
C GLY A 198 10.04 -6.86 14.25
N ASN A 199 9.45 -5.77 14.72
CA ASN A 199 8.59 -5.77 15.91
C ASN A 199 7.18 -6.31 15.63
N PHE A 200 6.78 -6.42 14.35
CA PHE A 200 5.52 -7.02 13.96
C PHE A 200 5.72 -8.51 13.61
N ASN A 201 4.74 -9.35 13.97
CA ASN A 201 4.72 -10.78 13.65
C ASN A 201 3.33 -11.28 13.18
N LYS A 202 2.33 -10.39 13.17
CA LYS A 202 0.97 -10.65 12.69
C LYS A 202 0.54 -9.61 11.67
N ILE A 203 -0.25 -10.02 10.69
CA ILE A 203 -0.82 -9.15 9.66
C ILE A 203 -2.27 -9.55 9.33
N GLY A 204 -3.15 -8.56 9.25
CA GLY A 204 -4.49 -8.68 8.67
C GLY A 204 -4.50 -8.03 7.31
N ILE A 205 -5.11 -8.69 6.32
CA ILE A 205 -5.20 -8.15 4.97
C ILE A 205 -6.67 -8.04 4.60
N GLY A 206 -7.09 -6.82 4.34
CA GLY A 206 -8.44 -6.48 3.90
C GLY A 206 -8.43 -6.14 2.42
N VAL A 207 -9.39 -6.70 1.69
CA VAL A 207 -9.64 -6.34 0.28
C VAL A 207 -11.12 -6.08 0.11
N TYR A 208 -11.47 -4.92 -0.42
CA TYR A 208 -12.84 -4.56 -0.72
C TYR A 208 -12.95 -3.97 -2.13
N GLN A 209 -14.05 -4.27 -2.83
CA GLN A 209 -14.30 -3.75 -4.16
C GLN A 209 -15.50 -2.81 -4.14
N SER A 210 -15.31 -1.59 -4.63
CA SER A 210 -16.37 -0.60 -4.82
C SER A 210 -16.23 0.02 -6.21
N ASN A 211 -17.32 0.08 -6.98
CA ASN A 211 -17.34 0.67 -8.33
C ASN A 211 -16.22 0.17 -9.26
N GLY A 212 -15.92 -1.14 -9.23
CA GLY A 212 -14.87 -1.74 -10.06
C GLY A 212 -13.43 -1.48 -9.58
N ARG A 213 -13.25 -0.77 -8.46
CA ARG A 213 -11.96 -0.44 -7.87
C ARG A 213 -11.71 -1.24 -6.60
N LEU A 214 -10.50 -1.79 -6.48
CA LEU A 214 -10.05 -2.50 -5.27
C LEU A 214 -9.46 -1.52 -4.27
N TYR A 215 -9.77 -1.76 -3.00
CA TYR A 215 -9.28 -1.07 -1.81
C TYR A 215 -8.60 -2.10 -0.92
N TRP A 216 -7.43 -1.75 -0.43
CA TRP A 216 -6.50 -2.66 0.23
C TRP A 216 -6.11 -2.11 1.58
N THR A 217 -6.04 -2.98 2.59
CA THR A 217 -5.52 -2.63 3.90
C THR A 217 -4.61 -3.73 4.42
N GLN A 218 -3.49 -3.34 5.03
CA GLN A 218 -2.68 -4.20 5.89
C GLN A 218 -2.74 -3.64 7.30
N LEU A 219 -3.11 -4.46 8.29
CA LEU A 219 -3.01 -4.14 9.70
C LEU A 219 -1.93 -5.00 10.33
N PHE A 220 -0.91 -4.38 10.91
CA PHE A 220 0.23 -5.08 11.51
C PHE A 220 0.12 -5.06 13.03
N THR A 221 0.45 -6.16 13.70
CA THR A 221 0.56 -6.25 15.17
C THR A 221 1.70 -7.16 15.60
N ASN A 222 2.02 -7.16 16.90
CA ASN A 222 3.02 -8.02 17.54
C ASN A 222 2.43 -9.24 18.28
#